data_AF-A0A937VV61-F1
#
_entry.id   AF-A0A937VV61-F1
#
_cell.length_a   1.000
_cell.length_b   1.000
_cell.length_c   1.000
_cell.angle_alpha   90.00
_cell.angle_beta   90.00
_cell.angle_gamma   90.00
#
_symmetry.space_group_name_H-M   'P 1'
#
loop_
_entity.id
_entity.type
_entity.pdbx_description
1 polymer ?
#
loop_
_entity_poly.entity_id
_entity_poly.type
_entity_poly.pdbx_seq_one_letter_code
_entity_poly.pdbx_strand_id
1 'polypeptide(L)'
;MIFNQLITWPLLTAFLIAFLTTPLALKLAWKWKFIDDPQKRKHPAKLHLKPTPRAGVIPLWLGFTIASLIFLPADKSLMGVLAGATLLLILGLWDDKYDLNPYLRLIGCLAAAGLVVGTGIGIFFITNPFAQGLIHFNQ
;
A
#
# COMPACT_ATOMS: atom_id res chain seq x y z
N MET A 1 -1.57 18.59 23.24
CA MET A 1 -1.10 19.46 22.13
C MET A 1 -0.12 18.73 21.21
N ILE A 2 0.90 18.04 21.75
CA ILE A 2 1.91 17.28 20.97
C ILE A 2 1.27 16.16 20.12
N PHE A 3 0.32 15.40 20.67
CA PHE A 3 -0.34 14.31 19.93
C PHE A 3 -1.03 14.78 18.64
N ASN A 4 -1.69 15.93 18.67
CA ASN A 4 -2.31 16.48 17.46
C ASN A 4 -1.25 16.83 16.41
N GLN A 5 -0.11 17.40 16.82
CA GLN A 5 0.99 17.75 15.90
C GLN A 5 1.62 16.52 15.25
N LEU A 6 1.77 15.43 16.00
CA LEU A 6 2.29 14.16 15.50
C LEU A 6 1.40 13.51 14.43
N ILE A 7 0.13 13.90 14.34
CA ILE A 7 -0.81 13.38 13.34
C ILE A 7 -1.02 14.38 12.21
N THR A 8 -1.18 15.66 12.54
CA THR A 8 -1.52 16.69 11.56
C THR A 8 -0.40 16.91 10.55
N TRP A 9 0.87 16.96 11.00
CA TRP A 9 1.99 17.23 10.09
C TRP A 9 2.26 16.09 9.10
N PRO A 10 2.34 14.80 9.53
CA PRO A 10 2.48 13.69 8.59
C PRO A 10 1.31 13.61 7.62
N LEU A 11 0.07 13.79 8.11
CA LEU A 11 -1.13 13.75 7.28
C LEU A 11 -1.09 14.83 6.18
N LEU A 12 -0.78 16.08 6.56
CA LEU A 12 -0.68 17.18 5.60
C LEU A 12 0.44 16.94 4.58
N THR A 13 1.60 16.46 5.01
CA THR A 13 2.69 16.15 4.07
C THR A 13 2.34 15.00 3.12
N ALA A 14 1.77 13.90 3.62
CA ALA A 14 1.32 12.79 2.78
C ALA A 14 0.25 13.23 1.79
N PHE A 15 -0.72 14.04 2.24
CA PHE A 15 -1.76 14.61 1.40
C PHE A 15 -1.19 15.51 0.30
N LEU A 16 -0.31 16.45 0.65
CA LEU A 16 0.30 17.36 -0.33
C LEU A 16 1.12 16.60 -1.36
N ILE A 17 1.93 15.63 -0.94
CA ILE A 17 2.73 14.81 -1.84
C ILE A 17 1.83 14.00 -2.78
N ALA A 18 0.82 13.32 -2.24
CA ALA A 18 -0.12 12.54 -3.05
C ALA A 18 -0.88 13.44 -4.03
N PHE A 19 -1.35 14.61 -3.59
CA PHE A 19 -2.05 15.57 -4.43
C PHE A 19 -1.18 16.07 -5.59
N LEU A 20 0.07 16.47 -5.31
CA LEU A 20 1.01 16.97 -6.32
C LEU A 20 1.49 15.88 -7.28
N THR A 21 1.60 14.63 -6.82
CA THR A 21 2.06 13.51 -7.64
C THR A 21 0.94 12.83 -8.43
N THR A 22 -0.32 13.02 -8.05
CA THR A 22 -1.50 12.52 -8.78
C THR A 22 -1.53 12.90 -10.27
N PRO A 23 -1.32 14.16 -10.71
CA PRO A 23 -1.29 14.49 -12.13
C PRO A 23 -0.13 13.83 -12.88
N LEU A 24 1.00 13.57 -12.21
CA LEU A 24 2.12 12.83 -12.79
C LEU A 24 1.75 11.35 -12.98
N ALA A 25 1.14 10.73 -11.97
CA ALA A 25 0.65 9.36 -12.08
C ALA A 25 -0.42 9.20 -13.17
N LEU A 26 -1.29 10.21 -13.35
CA LEU A 26 -2.23 10.25 -14.47
C LEU A 26 -1.52 10.21 -15.82
N LYS A 27 -0.55 11.10 -16.05
CA LYS A 27 0.25 11.12 -17.30
C LYS A 27 0.97 9.80 -17.52
N LEU A 28 1.52 9.22 -16.46
CA LEU A 28 2.24 7.96 -16.49
C LEU A 28 1.31 6.79 -16.85
N ALA A 29 0.11 6.76 -16.28
CA ALA A 29 -0.91 5.76 -16.59
C ALA A 29 -1.28 5.77 -18.07
N TRP A 30 -1.46 6.96 -18.66
CA TRP A 30 -1.71 7.09 -20.10
C TRP A 30 -0.51 6.65 -20.93
N LYS A 31 0.71 7.06 -20.57
CA LYS A 31 1.95 6.70 -21.28
C LYS A 31 2.21 5.19 -21.28
N TRP A 32 1.97 4.54 -20.15
CA TRP A 32 2.24 3.11 -19.96
C TRP A 32 1.02 2.21 -20.27
N LYS A 33 -0.10 2.82 -20.72
CA LYS A 33 -1.36 2.14 -21.04
C LYS A 33 -1.95 1.37 -19.84
N PHE A 34 -1.74 1.85 -18.61
CA PHE A 34 -2.47 1.41 -17.41
C PHE A 34 -3.86 2.04 -17.40
N ILE A 35 -4.68 1.65 -18.37
CA ILE A 35 -6.02 2.20 -18.58
C ILE A 35 -7.01 1.05 -18.59
N ASP A 36 -8.06 1.19 -17.79
CA ASP A 36 -9.22 0.33 -17.89
C ASP A 36 -10.15 0.82 -18.98
N ASP A 37 -10.21 0.07 -20.08
CA ASP A 37 -11.13 0.36 -21.17
C ASP A 37 -12.37 -0.56 -21.06
N PRO A 38 -13.55 -0.01 -20.72
CA PRO A 38 -14.78 -0.79 -20.59
C PRO A 38 -15.23 -1.43 -21.90
N GLN A 39 -14.79 -0.93 -23.06
CA GLN A 39 -15.09 -1.52 -24.36
C GLN A 39 -14.25 -2.77 -24.65
N LYS A 40 -13.03 -2.84 -24.11
CA LYS A 40 -12.10 -3.96 -24.32
C LYS A 40 -12.24 -5.07 -23.29
N ARG A 41 -12.56 -4.72 -22.05
CA ARG A 41 -12.80 -5.67 -20.95
C ARG A 41 -14.21 -5.46 -20.41
N LYS A 42 -15.19 -6.13 -21.01
CA LYS A 42 -16.57 -6.17 -20.51
C LYS A 42 -16.62 -7.04 -19.26
N HIS A 43 -16.90 -6.44 -18.12
CA HIS A 43 -17.11 -7.14 -16.86
C HIS A 43 -18.37 -6.57 -16.20
N PRO A 44 -19.29 -7.39 -15.68
CA PRO A 44 -20.59 -6.93 -15.15
C PRO A 44 -20.45 -5.91 -14.00
N ALA A 45 -19.33 -5.94 -13.27
CA ALA A 45 -19.03 -5.00 -12.20
C ALA A 45 -18.48 -3.63 -12.67
N LYS A 46 -18.24 -3.42 -13.98
CA LYS A 46 -17.73 -2.13 -14.49
C LYS A 46 -18.88 -1.19 -14.84
N LEU A 47 -18.99 -0.11 -14.07
CA LEU A 47 -20.01 0.92 -14.25
C LEU A 47 -19.52 2.13 -15.06
N HIS A 48 -18.19 2.24 -15.28
CA HIS A 48 -17.59 3.37 -15.97
C HIS A 48 -17.76 3.23 -17.49
N LEU A 49 -18.20 4.32 -18.14
CA LEU A 49 -18.40 4.35 -19.60
C LEU A 49 -17.18 4.86 -20.37
N LYS A 50 -16.22 5.48 -19.67
CA LYS A 50 -15.01 6.07 -20.25
C LYS A 50 -13.76 5.32 -19.79
N PRO A 51 -12.68 5.31 -20.59
CA PRO A 51 -11.42 4.72 -20.15
C PRO A 51 -10.90 5.41 -18.88
N THR A 52 -10.58 4.63 -17.85
CA THR A 52 -10.15 5.15 -16.54
C THR A 52 -8.71 4.71 -16.21
N PRO A 53 -7.82 5.63 -15.78
CA PRO A 53 -6.45 5.29 -15.41
C PRO A 53 -6.39 4.42 -14.14
N ARG A 54 -5.53 3.39 -14.13
CA ARG A 54 -5.31 2.45 -13.01
C ARG A 54 -3.91 2.57 -12.38
N ALA A 55 -3.48 3.79 -12.06
CA ALA A 55 -2.16 4.02 -11.43
C ALA A 55 -2.25 4.79 -10.10
N GLY A 56 -3.41 4.76 -9.45
CA GLY A 56 -3.68 5.53 -8.22
C GLY A 56 -2.84 5.11 -7.01
N VAL A 57 -2.25 3.91 -7.04
CA VAL A 57 -1.38 3.42 -5.97
C VAL A 57 -0.01 4.13 -5.93
N ILE A 58 0.45 4.73 -7.05
CA ILE A 58 1.76 5.39 -7.13
C ILE A 58 1.82 6.65 -6.24
N PRO A 59 0.89 7.63 -6.35
CA PRO A 59 0.85 8.80 -5.47
C PRO A 59 0.68 8.43 -3.99
N LEU A 60 -0.11 7.40 -3.72
CA LEU A 60 -0.35 6.91 -2.36
C LEU A 60 0.93 6.37 -1.73
N TRP A 61 1.65 5.50 -2.45
CA TRP A 61 2.92 4.94 -1.98
C TRP A 61 3.99 6.03 -1.80
N LEU A 62 4.06 7.02 -2.69
CA LEU A 62 4.97 8.16 -2.56
C LEU A 62 4.66 9.00 -1.32
N GLY A 63 3.39 9.37 -1.13
CA GLY A 63 2.95 10.12 0.05
C GLY A 63 3.23 9.39 1.35
N PHE A 64 2.91 8.09 1.40
CA PHE A 64 3.20 7.23 2.55
C PHE A 64 4.70 7.12 2.83
N THR A 65 5.51 6.82 1.81
CA THR A 65 6.96 6.61 1.97
C THR A 65 7.66 7.87 2.43
N ILE A 66 7.41 9.01 1.76
CA ILE A 66 8.08 10.26 2.09
C ILE A 66 7.64 10.79 3.45
N ALA A 67 6.34 10.76 3.77
CA ALA A 67 5.87 11.17 5.09
C ALA A 67 6.45 10.26 6.19
N SER A 68 6.49 8.94 5.98
CA SER A 68 7.06 8.03 6.98
C SER A 68 8.55 8.30 7.20
N LEU A 69 9.33 8.54 6.15
CA LEU A 69 10.77 8.84 6.27
C LEU A 69 11.08 10.19 6.94
N ILE A 70 10.17 11.16 6.86
CA ILE A 70 10.35 12.47 7.50
C ILE A 70 10.01 12.41 8.99
N PHE A 71 8.93 11.69 9.35
CA PHE A 71 8.34 11.78 10.69
C PHE A 71 8.62 10.58 11.59
N LEU A 72 9.04 9.44 11.05
CA LEU A 72 9.42 8.25 11.83
C LEU A 72 10.94 8.03 11.78
N PRO A 73 11.52 7.44 12.83
CA PRO A 73 12.91 6.99 12.79
C PRO A 73 13.06 5.90 11.72
N ALA A 74 14.13 5.99 10.93
CA ALA A 74 14.48 5.00 9.91
C ALA A 74 15.09 3.74 10.54
N ASP A 75 14.28 3.02 11.32
CA ASP A 75 14.65 1.75 11.93
C ASP A 75 14.39 0.55 11.01
N LYS A 76 14.85 -0.63 11.44
CA LYS A 76 14.69 -1.87 10.66
C LYS A 76 13.22 -2.19 10.39
N SER A 77 12.35 -1.91 11.35
CA SER A 77 10.91 -2.13 11.25
C SER A 77 10.29 -1.26 10.17
N LEU A 78 10.58 0.05 10.15
CA LEU A 78 10.11 0.95 9.10
C LEU A 78 10.63 0.53 7.72
N MET A 79 11.92 0.18 7.62
CA MET A 79 12.50 -0.28 6.36
C MET A 79 11.83 -1.57 5.85
N GLY A 80 11.46 -2.48 6.76
CA GLY A 80 10.67 -3.68 6.43
C GLY A 80 9.30 -3.35 5.88
N VAL A 81 8.58 -2.42 6.53
CA VAL A 81 7.27 -1.94 6.07
C VAL A 81 7.36 -1.26 4.70
N LEU A 82 8.34 -0.39 4.49
CA LEU A 82 8.55 0.29 3.21
C LEU A 82 8.92 -0.69 2.09
N ALA A 83 9.76 -1.70 2.38
CA ALA A 83 10.09 -2.76 1.43
C ALA A 83 8.85 -3.59 1.05
N GLY A 84 8.07 -4.02 2.04
CA GLY A 84 6.80 -4.74 1.81
C GLY A 84 5.80 -3.91 1.02
N ALA A 85 5.62 -2.63 1.37
CA ALA A 85 4.74 -1.71 0.65
C ALA A 85 5.19 -1.49 -0.80
N THR A 86 6.50 -1.41 -1.05
CA THR A 86 7.07 -1.30 -2.40
C THR A 86 6.81 -2.56 -3.22
N LEU A 87 6.95 -3.74 -2.61
CA LEU A 87 6.62 -5.00 -3.28
C LEU A 87 5.12 -5.07 -3.64
N LEU A 88 4.24 -4.63 -2.73
CA LEU A 88 2.80 -4.56 -3.00
C LEU A 88 2.45 -3.54 -4.08
N LEU A 89 3.15 -2.40 -4.16
CA LEU A 89 3.02 -1.44 -5.25
C LEU A 89 3.34 -2.11 -6.59
N ILE A 90 4.48 -2.81 -6.67
CA ILE A 90 4.92 -3.48 -7.91
C ILE A 90 3.91 -4.57 -8.29
N LEU A 91 3.50 -5.40 -7.33
CA LEU A 91 2.54 -6.49 -7.54
C LEU A 91 1.18 -5.95 -7.99
N GLY A 92 0.68 -4.88 -7.37
CA GLY A 92 -0.60 -4.26 -7.73
C GLY A 92 -0.57 -3.66 -9.14
N LEU A 93 0.49 -2.94 -9.49
CA LEU A 93 0.66 -2.42 -10.85
C LEU A 93 0.79 -3.56 -11.87
N TRP A 94 1.48 -4.65 -11.53
CA TRP A 94 1.59 -5.81 -12.39
C TRP A 94 0.21 -6.46 -12.60
N ASP A 95 -0.56 -6.69 -11.53
CA ASP A 95 -1.92 -7.24 -11.58
C ASP A 95 -2.83 -6.38 -12.46
N ASP A 96 -2.80 -5.06 -12.29
CA ASP A 96 -3.63 -4.12 -13.05
C ASP A 96 -3.42 -4.19 -14.58
N LYS A 97 -2.21 -4.57 -15.03
CA LYS A 97 -1.88 -4.66 -16.46
C LYS A 97 -2.04 -6.05 -17.03
N TYR A 98 -1.69 -7.08 -16.27
CA TYR A 98 -1.57 -8.44 -16.80
C TYR A 98 -2.66 -9.40 -16.32
N ASP A 99 -3.58 -8.96 -15.43
CA ASP A 99 -4.56 -9.83 -14.76
C ASP A 99 -3.85 -11.09 -14.20
N LEU A 100 -3.05 -10.90 -13.16
CA LEU A 100 -2.20 -11.97 -12.65
C LEU A 100 -3.04 -13.15 -12.16
N ASN A 101 -2.46 -14.34 -12.29
CA ASN A 101 -3.05 -15.53 -11.68
C ASN A 101 -3.19 -15.31 -10.16
N PRO A 102 -4.37 -15.58 -9.56
CA PRO A 102 -4.60 -15.45 -8.12
C PRO A 102 -3.52 -16.07 -7.24
N TYR A 103 -2.93 -17.20 -7.66
CA TYR A 103 -1.85 -17.85 -6.92
C TYR A 103 -0.56 -17.03 -6.90
N LEU A 104 -0.19 -16.38 -8.02
CA LEU A 104 0.98 -15.49 -8.07
C LEU A 104 0.77 -14.26 -7.20
N ARG A 105 -0.44 -13.69 -7.22
CA ARG A 105 -0.81 -12.58 -6.34
C ARG A 105 -0.73 -12.99 -4.87
N LEU A 106 -1.19 -14.19 -4.52
CA LEU A 106 -1.08 -14.71 -3.16
C LEU A 106 0.38 -14.86 -2.73
N ILE A 107 1.24 -15.46 -3.57
CA ILE A 107 2.67 -15.62 -3.27
C ILE A 107 3.34 -14.26 -3.09
N GLY A 108 3.02 -13.28 -3.94
CA GLY A 108 3.55 -11.91 -3.81
C GLY A 108 3.12 -11.24 -2.50
N CYS A 109 1.87 -11.39 -2.09
CA CYS A 109 1.39 -10.90 -0.80
C CYS A 109 2.08 -11.60 0.39
N LEU A 110 2.28 -12.93 0.30
CA LEU A 110 3.00 -13.68 1.33
C LEU A 110 4.47 -13.25 1.43
N ALA A 111 5.12 -13.00 0.30
CA ALA A 111 6.48 -12.47 0.26
C ALA A 111 6.55 -11.06 0.91
N ALA A 112 5.59 -10.19 0.62
CA ALA A 112 5.51 -8.86 1.24
C ALA A 112 5.31 -8.95 2.75
N ALA A 113 4.42 -9.83 3.21
CA ALA A 113 4.22 -10.08 4.63
C ALA A 113 5.50 -10.66 5.28
N GLY A 114 6.18 -11.58 4.60
CA GLY A 114 7.44 -12.16 5.03
C GLY A 114 8.55 -11.12 5.23
N LEU A 115 8.65 -10.12 4.34
CA LEU A 115 9.59 -9.00 4.50
C LEU A 115 9.32 -8.22 5.79
N VAL A 116 8.06 -7.95 6.10
CA VAL A 116 7.66 -7.21 7.32
C VAL A 116 7.97 -8.05 8.56
N VAL A 117 7.52 -9.31 8.59
CA VAL A 117 7.73 -10.21 9.74
C VAL A 117 9.21 -10.48 9.98
N GLY A 118 10.00 -10.62 8.91
CA GLY A 118 11.45 -10.82 8.99
C GLY A 118 12.21 -9.66 9.64
N THR A 119 11.61 -8.48 9.78
CA THR A 119 12.21 -7.36 10.53
C THR A 119 11.92 -7.36 12.03
N GLY A 120 11.23 -8.39 12.54
CA GLY A 120 10.86 -8.52 13.95
C GLY A 120 9.51 -7.91 14.29
N ILE A 121 8.73 -7.47 13.28
CA ILE A 121 7.34 -7.04 13.48
C ILE A 121 6.47 -8.30 13.64
N GLY A 122 5.89 -8.47 14.82
CA GLY A 122 5.06 -9.62 15.15
C GLY A 122 4.05 -9.30 16.24
N ILE A 123 3.09 -10.21 16.42
CA ILE A 123 2.10 -10.15 17.50
C ILE A 123 2.62 -11.03 18.64
N PHE A 124 3.03 -10.41 19.74
CA PHE A 124 3.58 -11.12 20.91
C PHE A 124 2.52 -11.58 21.89
N PHE A 125 1.34 -10.95 21.87
CA PHE A 125 0.24 -11.31 22.74
C PHE A 125 -1.09 -10.89 22.11
N ILE A 126 -2.15 -11.62 22.45
CA ILE A 126 -3.52 -11.23 22.16
C ILE A 126 -4.32 -11.18 23.45
N THR A 127 -5.31 -10.28 23.48
CA THR A 127 -6.28 -10.23 24.57
C THR A 127 -7.31 -11.33 24.36
N ASN A 128 -7.52 -12.18 25.37
CA ASN A 128 -8.55 -13.21 25.30
C ASN A 128 -9.94 -12.56 25.42
N PRO A 129 -10.84 -12.67 24.41
CA PRO A 129 -12.16 -12.07 24.48
C PRO A 129 -13.14 -12.87 25.36
N PHE A 130 -12.82 -14.11 25.73
CA PHE A 130 -13.69 -15.02 26.50
C PHE A 130 -13.23 -15.24 27.95
N ALA A 131 -11.99 -14.86 28.29
CA ALA A 131 -11.49 -14.89 29.67
C ALA A 131 -10.64 -13.65 29.95
N GLN A 132 -10.63 -13.19 31.20
CA GLN A 132 -9.74 -12.10 31.61
C GLN A 132 -8.29 -12.60 31.62
N GLY A 133 -7.53 -12.34 30.55
CA GLY A 133 -6.13 -12.73 30.45
C GLY A 133 -5.49 -12.41 29.10
N LEU A 134 -4.16 -12.33 29.08
CA LEU A 134 -3.35 -12.22 27.87
C LEU A 134 -2.88 -13.61 27.45
N ILE A 135 -3.07 -13.96 26.19
CA ILE A 135 -2.44 -15.15 25.59
C ILE A 135 -1.13 -14.68 24.98
N HIS A 136 -0.01 -15.06 25.61
CA HIS A 136 1.32 -14.77 25.11
C HIS A 136 1.72 -15.78 24.05
N PHE A 137 2.15 -15.29 22.91
CA PHE A 137 2.82 -16.09 21.90
C PHE A 137 4.30 -16.02 22.21
N ASN A 138 4.80 -17.01 22.95
CA ASN A 138 6.24 -17.19 23.15
C ASN A 138 6.89 -17.38 21.78
N GLN A 139 7.66 -16.40 21.34
CA GLN A 139 8.70 -16.56 20.32
C GLN A 139 10.02 -16.90 21.00
#